data_AF-A0A143PRL8-F1
#
_entry.id   AF-A0A143PRL8-F1
#
_cell.length_a   1.000
_cell.length_b   1.000
_cell.length_c   1.000
_cell.angle_alpha   90.00
_cell.angle_beta   90.00
_cell.angle_gamma   90.00
#
_symmetry.space_group_name_H-M   'P 1'
#
loop_
_entity.id
_entity.type
_entity.pdbx_description
1 polymer ?
#
loop_
_entity_poly.entity_id
_entity_poly.type
_entity_poly.pdbx_seq_one_letter_code
_entity_poly.pdbx_strand_id
1 'polypeptide(L)'
;MSWITAAERGWKLRVAVVVILIGGLGAGVAARQNPGGVIELLEQILASLTTVQEGVDGLIAANDSNVAFTPMVELRSGVLYCGVVNIADSTRSVEIEVFNTVTGELTADGSAPALEPRRSHTTAFVPASLFPGSYYCKVAVLDGKSQDIRGALLIKPAQDATTALVAAAQ
;
A
#
# COMPACT_ATOMS: atom_id res chain seq x y z
N MET A 1 -32.99 7.80 1.00
CA MET A 1 -32.09 7.80 -0.17
C MET A 1 -30.70 7.38 0.32
N SER A 2 -30.34 6.11 0.15
CA SER A 2 -29.05 5.57 0.61
C SER A 2 -28.00 5.73 -0.49
N TRP A 3 -26.90 6.40 -0.16
CA TRP A 3 -25.79 6.67 -1.08
C TRP A 3 -24.78 5.52 -0.98
N ILE A 4 -24.86 4.59 -1.93
CA ILE A 4 -23.89 3.52 -2.12
C ILE A 4 -22.60 4.16 -2.66
N THR A 5 -21.50 4.08 -1.90
CA THR A 5 -20.18 4.62 -2.27
C THR A 5 -19.49 3.75 -3.32
N ALA A 6 -18.57 4.33 -4.10
CA ALA A 6 -17.91 3.67 -5.24
C ALA A 6 -17.16 2.37 -4.90
N ALA A 7 -16.76 2.17 -3.63
CA ALA A 7 -16.11 0.95 -3.15
C ALA A 7 -17.06 -0.27 -3.13
N GLU A 8 -18.35 -0.07 -2.83
CA GLU A 8 -19.34 -1.14 -2.83
C GLU A 8 -19.75 -1.57 -4.25
N ARG A 9 -19.59 -0.70 -5.26
CA ARG A 9 -19.80 -1.05 -6.67
C ARG A 9 -18.74 -2.02 -7.18
N GLY A 10 -17.49 -1.87 -6.73
CA GLY A 10 -16.37 -2.73 -7.16
C GLY A 10 -16.51 -4.17 -6.69
N TRP A 11 -16.92 -4.38 -5.44
CA TRP A 11 -17.19 -5.73 -4.91
C TRP A 11 -18.38 -6.38 -5.64
N LYS A 12 -19.49 -5.65 -5.79
CA LYS A 12 -20.69 -6.21 -6.43
C LYS A 12 -20.47 -6.58 -7.90
N LEU A 13 -19.63 -5.83 -8.63
CA LEU A 13 -19.24 -6.18 -10.00
C LEU A 13 -18.37 -7.45 -10.04
N ARG A 14 -17.44 -7.63 -9.09
CA ARG A 14 -16.58 -8.83 -9.05
C ARG A 14 -17.36 -10.09 -8.70
N VAL A 15 -18.32 -10.01 -7.77
CA VAL A 15 -19.21 -11.14 -7.44
C VAL A 15 -20.16 -11.46 -8.60
N ALA A 16 -20.71 -10.45 -9.28
CA ALA A 16 -21.58 -10.66 -10.43
C ALA A 16 -20.87 -11.34 -11.61
N VAL A 17 -19.60 -10.98 -11.89
CA VAL A 17 -18.81 -11.62 -12.95
C VAL A 17 -18.51 -13.09 -12.61
N VAL A 18 -18.18 -13.41 -11.35
CA VAL A 18 -17.97 -14.80 -10.91
C VAL A 18 -19.26 -15.62 -10.99
N VAL A 19 -20.41 -15.05 -10.58
CA VAL A 19 -21.70 -15.74 -10.65
C VAL A 19 -22.20 -15.91 -12.08
N ILE A 20 -21.91 -14.98 -13.00
CA ILE A 20 -22.23 -15.14 -14.43
C ILE A 20 -21.30 -16.16 -15.09
N LEU A 21 -20.03 -16.24 -14.70
CA LEU A 21 -19.12 -17.30 -15.16
C LEU A 21 -19.53 -18.69 -14.67
N ILE A 22 -20.08 -18.80 -13.45
CA ILE A 22 -20.59 -20.08 -12.90
C ILE A 22 -21.99 -20.41 -13.44
N GLY A 23 -22.86 -19.42 -13.64
CA GLY A 23 -24.24 -19.60 -14.09
C GLY A 23 -24.42 -19.71 -15.62
N GLY A 24 -23.51 -19.10 -16.40
CA GLY A 24 -23.54 -19.13 -17.86
C GLY A 24 -23.18 -20.48 -18.48
N LEU A 25 -22.63 -21.41 -17.70
CA LEU A 25 -22.42 -22.82 -18.11
C LEU A 25 -23.69 -23.68 -17.98
N GLY A 26 -24.79 -23.14 -17.43
CA GLY A 26 -26.01 -23.91 -17.11
C GLY A 26 -27.10 -23.98 -18.20
N ALA A 27 -26.96 -23.30 -19.34
CA ALA A 27 -28.04 -23.23 -20.34
C ALA A 27 -27.53 -23.33 -21.79
N GLY A 28 -26.80 -24.40 -22.10
CA GLY A 28 -26.35 -24.65 -23.47
C GLY A 28 -25.67 -25.99 -23.75
N VAL A 29 -25.59 -26.91 -22.79
CA VAL A 29 -25.05 -28.25 -23.05
C VAL A 29 -26.21 -29.22 -23.19
N ALA A 30 -26.74 -29.30 -24.41
CA ALA A 30 -27.35 -30.53 -24.87
C ALA A 30 -26.33 -31.64 -24.61
N ALA A 31 -26.71 -32.58 -23.75
CA ALA A 31 -25.89 -33.71 -23.35
C ALA A 31 -25.34 -34.46 -24.57
N ARG A 32 -24.06 -34.24 -24.88
CA ARG A 32 -23.19 -35.29 -25.44
C ARG A 32 -22.40 -35.85 -24.28
N GLN A 33 -22.91 -36.95 -23.74
CA GLN A 33 -22.26 -37.75 -22.71
C GLN A 33 -20.92 -38.26 -23.24
N ASN A 34 -19.83 -37.58 -22.88
CA ASN A 34 -18.50 -38.17 -22.89
C ASN A 34 -17.98 -38.08 -21.46
N PRO A 35 -18.20 -39.12 -20.62
CA PRO A 35 -17.86 -39.07 -19.19
C PRO A 35 -16.36 -38.79 -18.93
N GLY A 36 -15.48 -39.05 -19.90
CA GLY A 36 -14.07 -38.68 -19.82
C GLY A 36 -13.80 -37.17 -19.82
N GLY A 37 -14.58 -36.39 -20.57
CA GLY A 37 -14.36 -34.94 -20.68
C GLY A 37 -14.80 -34.14 -19.44
N VAL A 38 -15.77 -34.67 -18.68
CA VAL A 38 -16.19 -34.07 -17.40
C VAL A 38 -15.14 -34.31 -16.32
N ILE A 39 -14.51 -35.50 -16.32
CA ILE A 39 -13.44 -35.83 -15.37
C ILE A 39 -12.21 -34.96 -15.64
N GLU A 40 -11.81 -34.83 -16.91
CA GLU A 40 -10.67 -34.00 -17.32
C GLU A 40 -10.88 -32.50 -16.99
N LEU A 41 -12.11 -32.00 -17.14
CA LEU A 41 -12.47 -30.63 -16.72
C LEU A 41 -12.38 -30.47 -15.19
N LEU A 42 -12.80 -31.49 -14.43
CA LEU A 42 -12.74 -31.47 -12.97
C LEU A 42 -11.28 -31.47 -12.48
N GLU A 43 -10.41 -32.26 -13.10
CA GLU A 43 -8.97 -32.30 -12.81
C GLU A 43 -8.28 -30.97 -13.10
N GLN A 44 -8.63 -30.32 -14.22
CA GLN A 44 -8.12 -28.98 -14.53
C GLN A 44 -8.56 -27.91 -13.52
N ILE A 45 -9.81 -27.96 -13.06
CA ILE A 45 -10.31 -27.04 -12.03
C ILE A 45 -9.55 -27.28 -10.72
N LEU A 46 -9.32 -28.54 -10.35
CA LEU A 46 -8.62 -28.90 -9.12
C LEU A 46 -7.15 -28.44 -9.16
N ALA A 47 -6.46 -28.63 -10.28
CA ALA A 47 -5.09 -28.14 -10.50
C ALA A 47 -4.98 -26.61 -10.50
N SER A 48 -5.99 -25.92 -11.04
CA SER A 48 -6.05 -24.46 -11.00
C SER A 48 -6.27 -23.93 -9.58
N LEU A 49 -7.13 -24.61 -8.81
CA LEU A 49 -7.37 -24.27 -7.40
C LEU A 49 -6.14 -24.50 -6.54
N THR A 50 -5.41 -25.61 -6.72
CA THR A 50 -4.15 -25.85 -5.99
C THR A 50 -3.11 -24.80 -6.32
N THR A 51 -2.96 -24.41 -7.59
CA THR A 51 -2.02 -23.35 -7.99
C THR A 51 -2.37 -22.00 -7.34
N VAL A 52 -3.66 -21.66 -7.29
CA VAL A 52 -4.13 -20.44 -6.61
C VAL A 52 -3.86 -20.52 -5.12
N GLN A 53 -4.11 -21.67 -4.50
CA GLN A 53 -3.91 -21.86 -3.08
C GLN A 53 -2.42 -21.82 -2.70
N GLU A 54 -1.54 -22.47 -3.46
CA GLU A 54 -0.09 -22.35 -3.30
C GLU A 54 0.41 -20.92 -3.49
N GLY A 55 -0.17 -20.18 -4.45
CA GLY A 55 0.11 -18.77 -4.64
C GLY A 55 -0.30 -17.91 -3.44
N VAL A 56 -1.45 -18.21 -2.83
CA VAL A 56 -1.97 -17.54 -1.62
C VAL A 56 -1.15 -17.91 -0.39
N ASP A 57 -0.80 -19.19 -0.21
CA ASP A 57 0.01 -19.67 0.91
C ASP A 57 1.46 -19.16 0.82
N GLY A 58 1.96 -18.92 -0.40
CA GLY A 58 3.27 -18.31 -0.65
C GLY A 58 3.32 -16.79 -0.42
N LEU A 59 2.19 -16.11 -0.24
CA LEU A 59 2.18 -14.72 0.21
C LEU A 59 2.53 -14.69 1.70
N ILE A 60 3.72 -14.18 2.01
CA ILE A 60 4.08 -13.79 3.37
C ILE A 60 2.96 -12.88 3.89
N ALA A 61 2.35 -13.25 5.02
CA ALA A 61 1.36 -12.41 5.66
C ALA A 61 1.96 -11.01 5.84
N ALA A 62 1.27 -9.95 5.44
CA ALA A 62 1.81 -8.57 5.52
C ALA A 62 2.39 -8.24 6.91
N ASN A 63 1.90 -8.92 7.96
CA ASN A 63 2.37 -8.80 9.33
C ASN A 63 3.80 -9.32 9.58
N ASP A 64 4.32 -10.20 8.74
CA ASP A 64 5.69 -10.75 8.84
C ASP A 64 6.71 -9.97 8.01
N SER A 65 6.26 -9.05 7.15
CA SER A 65 7.17 -8.14 6.46
C SER A 65 7.81 -7.16 7.44
N ASN A 66 9.10 -6.87 7.25
CA ASN A 66 9.80 -5.80 7.96
C ASN A 66 9.73 -4.45 7.23
N VAL A 67 9.02 -4.36 6.10
CA VAL A 67 8.89 -3.14 5.31
C VAL A 67 7.46 -2.65 5.30
N ALA A 68 7.27 -1.35 5.54
CA ALA A 68 6.00 -0.64 5.41
C ALA A 68 6.10 0.44 4.34
N PHE A 69 5.00 0.65 3.62
CA PHE A 69 4.89 1.72 2.63
C PHE A 69 3.76 2.67 3.01
N THR A 70 3.98 3.97 2.85
CA THR A 70 2.89 4.95 2.97
C THR A 70 2.11 5.04 1.66
N PRO A 71 0.84 5.49 1.70
CA PRO A 71 0.16 5.93 0.49
C PRO A 71 0.96 7.01 -0.24
N MET A 72 0.78 7.08 -1.55
CA MET A 72 1.36 8.15 -2.36
C MET A 72 0.71 9.50 -2.05
N VAL A 73 1.48 10.59 -2.10
CA VAL A 73 1.00 11.96 -1.97
C VAL A 73 1.63 12.85 -3.03
N GLU A 74 0.85 13.82 -3.50
CA GLU A 74 1.32 14.83 -4.44
C GLU A 74 1.86 16.04 -3.68
N LEU A 75 3.11 16.40 -3.94
CA LEU A 75 3.81 17.55 -3.37
C LEU A 75 3.97 18.65 -4.43
N ARG A 76 3.19 19.73 -4.29
CA ARG A 76 3.24 20.91 -5.18
C ARG A 76 3.89 22.13 -4.53
N SER A 77 3.82 22.24 -3.22
CA SER A 77 4.40 23.31 -2.43
C SER A 77 4.71 22.83 -1.01
N GLY A 78 5.62 23.52 -0.33
CA GLY A 78 6.01 23.19 1.04
C GLY A 78 7.14 22.16 1.12
N VAL A 79 7.16 21.41 2.23
CA VAL A 79 8.14 20.38 2.53
C VAL A 79 7.40 19.11 2.95
N LEU A 80 7.69 18.01 2.27
CA LEU A 80 7.24 16.67 2.61
C LEU A 80 8.15 16.12 3.70
N TYR A 81 7.57 15.57 4.76
CA TYR A 81 8.27 14.86 5.83
C TYR A 81 7.79 13.43 5.89
N CYS A 82 8.75 12.51 5.99
CA CYS A 82 8.47 11.13 6.29
C CYS A 82 8.73 10.84 7.75
N GLY A 83 7.64 10.62 8.49
CA GLY A 83 7.69 10.32 9.91
C GLY A 83 7.38 8.86 10.20
N VAL A 84 7.95 8.34 11.27
CA VAL A 84 7.66 7.01 11.80
C VAL A 84 7.48 7.08 13.31
N VAL A 85 6.53 6.32 13.83
CA VAL A 85 6.30 6.12 15.26
C VAL A 85 6.53 4.66 15.59
N ASN A 86 7.36 4.38 16.59
CA ASN A 86 7.46 3.03 17.15
C ASN A 86 6.26 2.77 18.06
N ILE A 87 5.44 1.76 17.74
CA ILE A 87 4.28 1.38 18.55
C ILE A 87 4.51 0.07 19.32
N ALA A 88 5.68 -0.55 19.17
CA ALA A 88 6.10 -1.68 20.00
C ALA A 88 6.50 -1.23 21.41
N ASP A 89 6.57 -2.20 22.32
CA ASP A 89 6.98 -2.00 23.71
C ASP A 89 8.51 -2.03 23.91
N SER A 90 9.28 -2.19 22.83
CA SER A 90 10.75 -2.18 22.82
C SER A 90 11.31 -1.21 21.76
N THR A 91 12.56 -0.78 21.94
CA THR A 91 13.27 0.05 20.96
C THR A 91 13.35 -0.66 19.60
N ARG A 92 13.24 0.12 18.51
CA ARG A 92 13.35 -0.35 17.13
C ARG A 92 14.34 0.49 16.33
N SER A 93 15.04 -0.16 15.43
CA SER A 93 15.91 0.46 14.44
C SER A 93 15.15 0.57 13.13
N VAL A 94 15.11 1.75 12.53
CA VAL A 94 14.35 2.00 11.30
C VAL A 94 15.16 2.76 10.27
N GLU A 95 14.94 2.41 9.01
CA GLU A 95 15.43 3.11 7.83
C GLU A 95 14.21 3.67 7.07
N ILE A 96 14.31 4.93 6.67
CA ILE A 96 13.24 5.70 6.03
C ILE A 96 13.78 6.18 4.70
N GLU A 97 13.10 5.82 3.62
CA GLU A 97 13.44 6.19 2.25
C GLU A 97 12.21 6.82 1.60
N VAL A 98 12.41 7.91 0.86
CA VAL A 98 11.37 8.62 0.11
C VAL A 98 11.66 8.46 -1.37
N PHE A 99 10.70 7.91 -2.11
CA PHE A 99 10.84 7.65 -3.53
C PHE A 99 9.89 8.53 -4.34
N ASN A 100 10.38 9.01 -5.49
CA ASN A 100 9.53 9.60 -6.51
C ASN A 100 8.73 8.49 -7.20
N THR A 101 7.40 8.60 -7.25
CA THR A 101 6.55 7.53 -7.82
C THR A 101 6.67 7.42 -9.35
N VAL A 102 7.07 8.49 -10.02
CA VAL A 102 7.17 8.55 -11.49
C VAL A 102 8.49 7.98 -11.97
N THR A 103 9.61 8.40 -11.36
CA THR A 103 10.94 7.92 -11.77
C THR A 103 11.37 6.65 -11.04
N GLY A 104 10.76 6.36 -9.89
CA GLY A 104 11.17 5.26 -9.00
C GLY A 104 12.47 5.56 -8.25
N GLU A 105 13.01 6.77 -8.35
CA GLU A 105 14.29 7.15 -7.75
C GLU A 105 14.17 7.51 -6.27
N LEU A 106 15.19 7.15 -5.49
CA LEU A 106 15.36 7.59 -4.12
C LEU A 106 15.64 9.10 -4.12
N THR A 107 14.76 9.85 -3.45
CA THR A 107 14.83 11.33 -3.38
C THR A 107 15.40 11.81 -2.04
N ALA A 108 15.10 11.09 -0.96
CA ALA A 108 15.64 11.38 0.37
C ALA A 108 15.67 10.11 1.21
N ASP A 109 16.64 10.01 2.11
CA ASP A 109 16.81 8.90 3.03
C ASP A 109 17.11 9.40 4.44
N GLY A 110 17.01 8.49 5.41
CA GLY A 110 17.36 8.75 6.78
C GLY A 110 17.19 7.52 7.65
N SER A 111 18.02 7.39 8.68
CA SER A 111 17.98 6.25 9.60
C SER A 111 17.84 6.71 11.04
N ALA A 112 17.19 5.88 11.85
CA ALA A 112 17.09 6.04 13.29
C ALA A 112 17.51 4.71 13.95
N PRO A 113 18.77 4.60 14.42
CA PRO A 113 19.30 3.36 14.99
C PRO A 113 18.71 3.01 16.37
N ALA A 114 17.99 3.92 17.00
CA ALA A 114 17.29 3.68 18.27
C ALA A 114 16.04 4.56 18.36
N LEU A 115 14.89 4.03 17.93
CA LEU A 115 13.59 4.65 18.12
C LEU A 115 12.90 4.05 19.35
N GLU A 116 12.88 4.84 20.44
CA GLU A 116 12.25 4.46 21.70
C GLU A 116 10.75 4.12 21.55
N PRO A 117 10.20 3.24 22.40
CA PRO A 117 8.77 2.92 22.42
C PRO A 117 7.90 4.17 22.45
N ARG A 118 6.85 4.19 21.61
CA ARG A 118 5.85 5.27 21.51
C ARG A 118 6.42 6.64 21.14
N ARG A 119 7.67 6.72 20.67
CA ARG A 119 8.27 7.96 20.17
C ARG A 119 8.18 8.03 18.66
N SER A 120 7.98 9.26 18.17
CA SER A 120 8.02 9.60 16.76
C SER A 120 9.41 10.07 16.35
N HIS A 121 9.79 9.79 15.11
CA HIS A 121 11.01 10.28 14.50
C HIS A 121 10.75 10.70 13.06
N THR A 122 11.58 11.60 12.53
CA THR A 122 11.49 12.13 11.17
C THR A 122 12.89 12.50 10.72
N THR A 123 13.38 11.85 9.67
CA THR A 123 14.76 12.06 9.16
C THR A 123 14.82 12.29 7.66
N ALA A 124 13.84 11.83 6.90
CA ALA A 124 13.76 12.08 5.46
C ALA A 124 12.74 13.17 5.15
N PHE A 125 13.16 14.17 4.37
CA PHE A 125 12.27 15.24 3.90
C PHE A 125 12.60 15.67 2.46
N VAL A 126 11.59 16.11 1.73
CA VAL A 126 11.70 16.56 0.33
C VAL A 126 11.07 17.95 0.21
N PRO A 127 11.85 19.00 -0.13
CA PRO A 127 11.31 20.33 -0.38
C PRO A 127 10.72 20.42 -1.80
N ALA A 128 9.47 20.86 -1.91
CA ALA A 128 8.76 21.00 -3.18
C ALA A 128 9.43 21.97 -4.16
N SER A 129 10.18 22.95 -3.63
CA SER A 129 10.91 23.94 -4.43
C SER A 129 12.03 23.35 -5.27
N LEU A 130 12.57 22.21 -4.86
CA LEU A 130 13.64 21.50 -5.57
C LEU A 130 13.08 20.29 -6.34
N PHE A 131 12.12 19.60 -5.74
CA PHE A 131 11.58 18.35 -6.26
C PHE A 131 10.04 18.35 -6.11
N PRO A 132 9.30 18.98 -7.04
CA PRO A 132 7.86 18.82 -7.10
C PRO A 132 7.50 17.45 -7.71
N GLY A 133 6.41 16.84 -7.25
CA GLY A 133 5.95 15.57 -7.81
C GLY A 133 5.16 14.71 -6.83
N SER A 134 4.97 13.45 -7.21
CA SER A 134 4.30 12.44 -6.39
C SER A 134 5.34 11.56 -5.67
N TYR A 135 5.12 11.34 -4.38
CA TYR A 135 6.06 10.65 -3.50
C TYR A 135 5.38 9.61 -2.62
N TYR A 136 6.12 8.59 -2.22
CA TYR A 136 5.76 7.70 -1.14
C TYR A 136 6.98 7.44 -0.25
N CYS A 137 6.75 7.00 0.98
CA CYS A 137 7.80 6.50 1.84
C CYS A 137 7.83 4.99 1.87
N LYS A 138 9.03 4.45 1.90
CA LYS A 138 9.34 3.10 2.37
C LYS A 138 10.00 3.21 3.73
N VAL A 139 9.52 2.44 4.69
CA VAL A 139 10.11 2.34 6.02
C VAL A 139 10.48 0.88 6.28
N ALA A 140 11.76 0.60 6.46
CA ALA A 140 12.25 -0.71 6.84
C ALA A 140 12.55 -0.74 8.34
N VAL A 141 12.03 -1.74 9.04
CA VAL A 141 12.36 -2.04 10.44
C VAL A 141 13.51 -3.04 10.43
N LEU A 142 14.67 -2.63 10.93
CA LEU A 142 15.91 -3.42 10.80
C LEU A 142 15.99 -4.55 11.83
N ASP A 143 15.31 -4.40 12.97
CA ASP A 143 15.35 -5.31 14.11
C ASP A 143 13.94 -5.73 14.58
N GLY A 144 12.97 -5.76 13.67
CA GLY A 144 11.57 -6.03 13.98
C GLY A 144 10.69 -6.22 12.75
N LYS A 145 9.39 -6.01 12.91
CA LYS A 145 8.38 -6.16 11.85
C LYS A 145 7.71 -4.83 11.54
N SER A 146 7.16 -4.68 10.35
CA SER A 146 6.41 -3.50 9.91
C SER A 146 5.24 -3.15 10.84
N GLN A 147 4.63 -4.16 11.47
CA GLN A 147 3.56 -3.97 12.45
C GLN A 147 3.99 -3.24 13.72
N ASP A 148 5.30 -3.24 14.04
CA ASP A 148 5.88 -2.59 15.22
C ASP A 148 5.95 -1.06 15.08
N ILE A 149 5.70 -0.54 13.89
CA ILE A 149 5.77 0.89 13.58
C ILE A 149 4.49 1.40 12.92
N ARG A 150 4.34 2.72 12.88
CA ARG A 150 3.39 3.41 12.01
C ARG A 150 4.11 4.53 11.28
N GLY A 151 4.15 4.44 9.95
CA GLY A 151 4.68 5.48 9.07
C GLY A 151 3.60 6.47 8.66
N ALA A 152 3.96 7.73 8.48
CA ALA A 152 3.09 8.76 7.95
C ALA A 152 3.86 9.76 7.09
N LEU A 153 3.17 10.29 6.09
CA LEU A 153 3.62 11.43 5.32
C LEU A 153 2.95 12.69 5.82
N LEU A 154 3.73 13.75 6.00
CA LEU A 154 3.25 15.05 6.43
C LEU A 154 3.77 16.13 5.49
N ILE A 155 2.87 16.90 4.88
CA ILE A 155 3.24 18.08 4.10
C ILE A 155 3.10 19.31 4.99
N LYS A 156 4.18 20.06 5.20
CA LYS A 156 4.14 21.36 5.88
C LYS A 156 4.34 22.49 4.88
N PRO A 157 3.71 23.67 5.09
CA PRO A 157 4.06 24.86 4.33
C PRO A 157 5.56 25.18 4.43
N ALA A 158 6.15 25.74 3.38
CA ALA A 158 7.53 26.20 3.43
C ALA A 158 7.64 27.34 4.47
N GLN A 159 8.67 27.33 5.31
CA GLN A 159 8.83 28.33 6.39
C GLN A 159 8.73 29.77 5.88
N ASP A 160 9.24 30.04 4.67
CA ASP A 160 9.27 31.37 4.06
C ASP A 160 7.89 31.89 3.60
N ALA A 161 6.92 31.00 3.37
CA ALA A 161 5.56 31.41 2.97
C ALA A 161 4.76 31.98 4.16
N THR A 162 5.13 31.61 5.39
CA THR A 162 4.44 32.08 6.61
C THR A 162 4.81 33.53 6.92
N THR A 163 6.06 33.92 6.67
CA THR A 163 6.56 35.29 6.91
C THR A 163 5.98 36.30 5.92
N ALA A 164 5.78 35.89 4.66
CA ALA A 164 5.18 36.75 3.63
C ALA A 164 3.69 37.06 3.89
N LEU A 165 2.93 36.11 4.46
CA LEU A 165 1.52 36.34 4.79
C LEU A 165 1.33 37.30 5.98
N VAL A 166 2.25 37.26 6.95
CA VAL A 166 2.21 38.19 8.11
C VAL A 166 2.66 39.59 7.69
N ALA A 167 3.61 39.71 6.76
CA ALA A 167 4.06 41.00 6.23
C ALA A 167 3.05 41.68 5.29
N ALA A 168 2.23 40.91 4.56
CA ALA A 168 1.18 41.45 3.69
C ALA A 168 -0.14 41.79 4.43
N ALA A 169 -0.23 41.47 5.73
CA ALA A 169 -1.39 41.72 6.59
C ALA A 169 -1.17 42.86 7.60
N GLN A 170 -0.05 43.60 7.49
CA GLN A 170 0.23 44.84 8.22
C GLN A 170 0.10 46.04 7.27
#